data_AF-A0A926BSG9-F1
#
_entry.id   AF-A0A926BSG9-F1
#
_cell.length_a   1.000
_cell.length_b   1.000
_cell.length_c   1.000
_cell.angle_alpha   90.00
_cell.angle_beta   90.00
_cell.angle_gamma   90.00
#
_symmetry.space_group_name_H-M   'P 1'
#
loop_
_entity.id
_entity.type
_entity.pdbx_description
1 polymer ?
#
loop_
_entity_poly.entity_id
_entity_poly.type
_entity_poly.pdbx_seq_one_letter_code
_entity_poly.pdbx_strand_id
1 'polypeptide(L)'
;YREQAIFLAVCLETFGASSPTACCIRGAARTAGKMLLKNVYGWFVREGRGVYSVAPHAIAEIARDWEPALTAQRARVENFAAR
;
A
#
# COMPACT_ATOMS: atom_id res chain seq x y z
N TYR A 1 9.72 5.21 -6.06
CA TYR A 1 8.32 5.62 -5.79
C TYR A 1 7.34 4.48 -6.08
N ARG A 2 7.28 3.93 -7.31
CA ARG A 2 6.35 2.84 -7.68
C ARG A 2 6.31 1.68 -6.68
N GLU A 3 7.45 1.03 -6.41
CA GLU A 3 7.50 -0.12 -5.49
C GLU A 3 7.02 0.22 -4.07
N GLN A 4 7.34 1.42 -3.59
CA GLN A 4 6.84 1.90 -2.29
C GLN A 4 5.32 2.13 -2.31
N ALA A 5 4.75 2.57 -3.44
CA ALA A 5 3.31 2.73 -3.60
C ALA A 5 2.61 1.37 -3.70
N ILE A 6 3.19 0.42 -4.43
CA ILE A 6 2.71 -0.96 -4.50
C ILE A 6 2.73 -1.59 -3.10
N PHE A 7 3.81 -1.43 -2.34
CA PHE A 7 3.90 -1.94 -0.97
C PHE A 7 2.80 -1.35 -0.08
N LEU A 8 2.51 -0.05 -0.19
CA LEU A 8 1.40 0.57 0.53
C LEU A 8 0.04 -0.01 0.12
N ALA A 9 -0.19 -0.21 -1.18
CA ALA A 9 -1.42 -0.81 -1.67
C ALA A 9 -1.62 -2.22 -1.10
N VAL A 10 -0.58 -3.04 -1.10
CA VAL A 10 -0.59 -4.38 -0.49
C VAL A 10 -0.83 -4.30 1.02
N CYS A 11 -0.14 -3.42 1.76
CA CYS A 11 -0.39 -3.25 3.19
C CYS A 11 -1.86 -2.89 3.51
N LEU A 12 -2.47 -2.01 2.72
CA LEU A 12 -3.85 -1.57 2.92
C LEU A 12 -4.86 -2.65 2.51
N GLU A 13 -4.54 -3.45 1.50
CA GLU A 13 -5.33 -4.63 1.12
C GLU A 13 -5.29 -5.71 2.22
N THR A 14 -4.09 -6.04 2.72
CA THR A 14 -3.89 -7.13 3.69
C THR A 14 -4.39 -6.78 5.08
N PHE A 15 -4.10 -5.56 5.57
CA PHE A 15 -4.41 -5.17 6.94
C PHE A 15 -5.65 -4.26 7.06
N GLY A 16 -6.30 -3.96 5.93
CA GLY A 16 -7.41 -3.03 5.86
C GLY A 16 -7.00 -1.55 6.02
N ALA A 17 -8.02 -0.70 6.08
CA ALA A 17 -7.84 0.75 6.16
C ALA A 17 -6.95 1.14 7.35
N SER A 18 -5.86 1.85 7.07
CA SER A 18 -4.79 2.10 8.04
C SER A 18 -4.25 3.52 7.93
N SER A 19 -3.57 3.97 8.99
CA SER A 19 -2.84 5.22 8.98
C SER A 19 -1.45 5.07 8.36
N PRO A 20 -0.84 6.16 7.84
CA PRO A 20 0.53 6.12 7.34
C PRO A 20 1.53 5.59 8.36
N THR A 21 1.36 5.96 9.64
CA THR A 21 2.21 5.49 10.73
C THR A 21 2.08 3.99 10.94
N ALA A 22 0.86 3.46 10.91
CA ALA A 22 0.63 2.02 11.01
C ALA A 22 1.30 1.27 9.85
N CYS A 23 1.21 1.77 8.61
CA CYS A 23 1.92 1.19 7.48
C CYS A 23 3.46 1.25 7.66
N CYS A 24 4.01 2.34 8.19
CA CYS A 24 5.45 2.46 8.45
C CYS A 24 5.95 1.42 9.47
N ILE A 25 5.18 1.18 10.55
CA ILE A 25 5.50 0.14 11.55
C ILE A 25 5.60 -1.24 10.88
N ARG A 26 4.81 -1.47 9.82
CA ARG A 26 4.80 -2.71 9.02
C ARG A 26 5.82 -2.74 7.89
N GLY A 27 6.77 -1.79 7.87
CA GLY A 27 7.88 -1.77 6.92
C GLY A 27 7.67 -0.87 5.70
N ALA A 28 6.61 -0.07 5.64
CA ALA A 28 6.46 0.94 4.60
C ALA A 28 7.50 2.07 4.77
N ALA A 29 7.81 2.76 3.67
CA ALA A 29 8.75 3.87 3.70
C ALA A 29 8.26 5.02 4.59
N ARG A 30 9.18 5.76 5.23
CA ARG A 30 8.86 6.95 6.05
C ARG A 30 8.08 8.04 5.30
N THR A 31 8.14 8.00 3.97
CA THR A 31 7.40 8.90 3.06
C THR A 31 5.93 8.49 2.85
N ALA A 32 5.45 7.40 3.48
CA ALA A 32 4.10 6.87 3.29
C ALA A 32 3.00 7.93 3.36
N GLY A 33 3.05 8.83 4.36
CA GLY A 33 2.06 9.89 4.49
C GLY A 33 2.02 10.85 3.30
N LYS A 34 3.18 11.22 2.76
CA LYS A 34 3.27 12.05 1.55
C LYS A 34 2.77 11.32 0.31
N MET A 35 3.03 10.02 0.22
CA MET A 35 2.61 9.19 -0.93
C MET A 35 1.10 8.97 -0.95
N LEU A 36 0.51 8.64 0.20
CA LEU A 36 -0.95 8.48 0.37
C LEU A 36 -1.68 9.80 0.10
N LEU A 37 -1.12 10.93 0.54
CA LEU A 37 -1.70 12.25 0.28
C LEU A 37 -1.59 12.65 -1.20
N LYS A 38 -0.43 12.45 -1.83
CA LYS A 38 -0.22 12.81 -3.24
C LYS A 38 -1.01 11.91 -4.19
N ASN A 39 -1.20 10.65 -3.81
CA ASN A 39 -1.98 9.64 -4.55
C ASN A 39 -1.73 9.65 -6.06
N VAL A 40 -0.46 9.71 -6.48
CA VAL A 40 -0.05 9.93 -7.89
C VAL A 40 -0.71 8.94 -8.86
N TYR A 41 -0.91 7.70 -8.45
CA TYR A 41 -1.53 6.66 -9.27
C TYR A 41 -3.05 6.51 -9.07
N GLY A 42 -3.65 7.25 -8.14
CA GLY A 42 -5.07 7.08 -7.81
C GLY A 42 -5.41 5.84 -6.98
N TRP A 43 -4.43 5.04 -6.57
CA TRP A 43 -4.62 3.75 -5.89
C TRP A 43 -5.11 3.82 -4.44
N PHE A 44 -5.18 5.00 -3.83
CA PHE A 44 -5.53 5.16 -2.42
C PHE A 44 -6.83 5.96 -2.27
N VAL A 45 -7.66 5.56 -1.32
CA VAL A 45 -8.87 6.30 -0.93
C VAL A 45 -8.70 6.76 0.50
N ARG A 46 -9.04 8.03 0.77
CA ARG A 46 -8.99 8.60 2.12
C ARG A 46 -10.35 8.44 2.79
N GLU A 47 -10.46 7.44 3.66
CA GLU A 47 -11.69 7.13 4.42
C GLU A 47 -11.96 8.13 5.55
N GLY A 48 -10.92 8.82 6.03
CA GLY A 48 -11.06 9.75 7.14
C GLY A 48 -9.78 10.54 7.45
N ARG A 49 -9.72 11.14 8.63
CA ARG A 49 -8.51 11.88 9.07
C ARG A 49 -7.35 10.91 9.25
N GLY A 50 -6.45 10.89 8.27
CA GLY A 50 -5.22 10.11 8.33
C GLY A 50 -5.43 8.60 8.20
N VAL A 51 -6.59 8.16 7.71
CA VAL A 51 -6.92 6.75 7.46
C VAL A 51 -7.16 6.58 5.96
N TYR A 52 -6.50 5.58 5.38
CA TYR A 52 -6.53 5.32 3.95
C TYR A 52 -6.83 3.84 3.70
N SER A 53 -7.57 3.55 2.63
CA SER A 53 -7.81 2.22 2.08
C SER A 53 -7.22 2.12 0.68
N VAL A 54 -7.14 0.90 0.15
CA VAL A 54 -6.78 0.66 -1.25
C VAL A 54 -8.01 0.83 -2.13
N ALA A 55 -7.87 1.52 -3.26
CA ALA A 55 -8.96 1.67 -4.22
C ALA A 55 -9.31 0.31 -4.86
N PRO A 56 -10.60 0.02 -5.17
CA PRO A 56 -11.00 -1.29 -5.69
C PRO A 56 -10.29 -1.72 -6.98
N HIS A 57 -9.90 -0.77 -7.83
CA HIS A 57 -9.23 -1.04 -9.10
C HIS A 57 -7.70 -1.19 -8.98
N ALA A 58 -7.11 -0.73 -7.86
CA ALA A 58 -5.67 -0.56 -7.76
C ALA A 58 -4.91 -1.88 -7.90
N ILE A 59 -5.36 -2.94 -7.23
CA ILE A 59 -4.65 -4.23 -7.26
C ILE A 59 -4.70 -4.86 -8.65
N ALA A 60 -5.85 -4.80 -9.33
CA ALA A 60 -5.98 -5.30 -10.69
C ALA A 60 -5.13 -4.51 -11.69
N GLU A 61 -5.06 -3.18 -11.54
CA GLU A 61 -4.19 -2.32 -12.34
C GLU A 61 -2.72 -2.63 -12.10
N ILE A 62 -2.31 -2.76 -10.83
CA ILE A 62 -0.93 -3.09 -10.48
C ILE A 62 -0.56 -4.46 -11.01
N ALA A 63 -1.44 -5.45 -10.90
CA ALA A 63 -1.19 -6.80 -11.39
C ALA A 63 -0.97 -6.80 -12.91
N ARG A 64 -1.84 -6.09 -13.66
CA ARG A 64 -1.73 -5.99 -15.12
C ARG A 64 -0.39 -5.39 -15.55
N ASP A 65 0.07 -4.34 -14.88
CA ASP A 65 1.20 -3.54 -15.36
C ASP A 65 2.54 -3.89 -14.66
N TRP A 66 2.50 -4.47 -13.45
CA TRP A 66 3.67 -4.75 -12.60
C TRP A 66 3.55 -6.02 -11.73
N GLU A 67 2.99 -7.12 -12.24
CA GLU A 67 2.80 -8.37 -11.47
C GLU A 67 4.03 -8.84 -10.68
N PRO A 68 5.26 -8.87 -11.23
CA PRO A 68 6.42 -9.33 -10.44
C PRO A 68 6.68 -8.47 -9.20
N ALA A 69 6.44 -7.16 -9.29
CA ALA A 69 6.58 -6.25 -8.16
C ALA A 69 5.46 -6.46 -7.13
N LEU A 70 4.23 -6.70 -7.59
CA LEU A 70 3.10 -7.01 -6.71
C LEU A 70 3.38 -8.27 -5.89
N THR A 71 3.79 -9.35 -6.56
CA THR A 71 4.13 -10.63 -5.92
C THR A 71 5.25 -10.47 -4.90
N ALA A 72 6.32 -9.73 -5.25
CA ALA A 72 7.42 -9.46 -4.32
C ALA A 72 6.96 -8.68 -3.07
N GLN A 73 6.07 -7.68 -3.23
CA GLN A 73 5.58 -6.92 -2.07
C GLN A 73 4.56 -7.72 -1.24
N ARG A 74 3.71 -8.57 -1.84
CA ARG A 74 2.84 -9.51 -1.11
C ARG A 74 3.64 -10.43 -0.21
N ALA A 75 4.65 -11.11 -0.76
CA ALA A 75 5.53 -11.98 0.02
C ALA A 75 6.22 -11.22 1.17
N ARG A 76 6.64 -9.98 0.93
CA ARG A 76 7.25 -9.13 1.95
C ARG A 76 6.28 -8.77 3.08
N VAL A 77 5.02 -8.48 2.76
CA VAL A 77 3.97 -8.17 3.75
C VAL A 77 3.56 -9.42 4.53
N GLU A 78 3.41 -10.57 3.87
CA GLU A 78 3.11 -11.86 4.52
C GLU A 78 4.20 -12.26 5.52
N ASN A 79 5.47 -12.12 5.14
CA ASN A 79 6.60 -12.35 6.04
C ASN A 79 6.61 -11.44 7.27
N PHE A 80 6.01 -10.25 7.18
CA PHE A 80 5.80 -9.38 8.33
C PHE A 80 4.59 -9.84 9.16
N ALA A 81 3.48 -10.21 8.52
CA ALA A 81 2.25 -10.64 9.19
C ALA A 81 2.39 -11.97 9.95
N ALA A 82 3.32 -12.83 9.54
CA ALA A 82 3.61 -14.11 10.18
C ALA A 82 4.52 -14.00 11.43
N ARG A 83 4.94 -12.78 11.80
CA ARG A 83 5.77 -12.49 12.98
C ARG A 83 4.93 -11.87 14.09
#